data_AF-A0AA86JG46-F1
#
_entry.id   AF-A0AA86JG46-F1
#
_cell.length_a   1.000
_cell.length_b   1.000
_cell.length_c   1.000
_cell.angle_alpha   90.00
_cell.angle_beta   90.00
_cell.angle_gamma   90.00
#
_symmetry.space_group_name_H-M   'P 1'
#
loop_
_entity.id
_entity.type
_entity.pdbx_description
1 polymer ?
#
loop_
_entity_poly.entity_id
_entity_poly.type
_entity_poly.pdbx_seq_one_letter_code
_entity_poly.pdbx_strand_id
1 'polypeptide(L)' 'MEKIYTGFKCFKCKSEFVLINTFINNNKAKEKYISCPYCGDRNINKINETDNLKECMKHLIIKRFVEQLGR' A
#
# COMPACT_ATOMS: atom_id res chain seq x y z
N MET A 1 12.75 12.66 9.79
CA MET A 1 11.35 12.34 10.13
C MET A 1 11.16 10.85 9.94
N GLU A 2 10.58 10.16 10.91
CA GLU A 2 10.26 8.74 10.80
C GLU A 2 9.08 8.55 9.84
N LYS A 3 9.24 7.66 8.87
CA LYS A 3 8.19 7.41 7.88
C LYS A 3 7.21 6.37 8.42
N ILE A 4 5.94 6.73 8.44
CA ILE A 4 4.87 5.97 9.14
C ILE A 4 4.19 4.99 8.20
N TYR A 5 4.09 5.31 6.92
CA TYR A 5 3.36 4.56 5.91
C TYR A 5 4.29 4.10 4.80
N THR A 6 4.11 2.86 4.36
CA THR A 6 4.72 2.31 3.14
C THR A 6 3.63 1.92 2.15
N GLY A 7 3.73 2.42 0.93
CA GLY A 7 2.93 1.98 -0.21
C GLY A 7 3.50 0.73 -0.86
N PHE A 8 2.62 -0.16 -1.28
CA PHE A 8 2.92 -1.38 -2.01
C PHE A 8 2.08 -1.47 -3.28
N LYS A 9 2.63 -2.12 -4.31
CA LYS A 9 1.93 -2.45 -5.56
C LYS A 9 2.07 -3.93 -5.86
N CYS A 10 0.95 -4.60 -6.12
CA CYS A 10 0.96 -6.00 -6.52
C CYS A 10 1.31 -6.16 -8.00
N PHE A 11 2.17 -7.11 -8.34
CA PHE A 11 2.47 -7.42 -9.75
C PHE A 11 1.33 -8.14 -10.47
N LYS A 12 0.54 -8.93 -9.75
CA LYS A 12 -0.55 -9.73 -10.32
C LYS A 12 -1.78 -8.88 -10.63
N CYS A 13 -2.43 -8.32 -9.60
CA CYS A 13 -3.66 -7.54 -9.79
C CYS A 13 -3.41 -6.05 -10.07
N LYS A 14 -2.15 -5.59 -10.03
CA LYS A 14 -1.75 -4.18 -10.21
C LYS A 14 -2.31 -3.19 -9.19
N SER A 15 -3.09 -3.67 -8.21
CA SER A 15 -3.63 -2.86 -7.12
C SER A 15 -2.52 -2.33 -6.23
N GLU A 16 -2.72 -1.11 -5.75
CA GLU A 16 -1.84 -0.43 -4.80
C GLU A 16 -2.54 -0.38 -3.43
N PHE A 17 -1.76 -0.53 -2.35
CA PHE A 17 -2.25 -0.48 -0.98
C PHE A 17 -1.17 0.07 -0.06
N VAL A 18 -1.59 0.52 1.12
CA VAL A 18 -0.69 1.15 2.11
C VAL A 18 -0.70 0.32 3.37
N LEU A 19 0.47 0.14 3.98
CA LEU A 19 0.64 -0.47 5.30
C LEU A 19 1.40 0.48 6.21
N ILE A 20 1.13 0.37 7.51
CA ILE A 20 1.84 1.12 8.56
C ILE A 20 3.14 0.40 8.89
N ASN A 21 4.26 1.14 8.96
CA ASN A 21 5.59 0.61 9.19
C ASN A 21 5.72 -0.16 10.51
N THR A 22 5.05 0.29 11.58
CA THR A 22 5.02 -0.43 12.86
C THR A 22 4.45 -1.84 12.71
N PHE A 23 3.38 -2.00 11.92
CA PHE A 23 2.81 -3.33 11.67
C PHE A 23 3.74 -4.18 10.80
N ILE A 24 4.41 -3.58 9.80
CA ILE A 24 5.39 -4.28 8.97
C ILE A 24 6.53 -4.82 9.84
N ASN A 25 7.11 -3.99 10.70
CA ASN A 25 8.21 -4.36 11.58
C ASN A 25 7.79 -5.45 12.58
N ASN A 26 6.59 -5.32 13.16
CA ASN A 26 6.04 -6.34 14.06
C ASN A 26 5.79 -7.68 13.35
N ASN A 27 5.38 -7.67 12.08
CA ASN A 27 5.21 -8.89 11.29
C ASN A 27 6.54 -9.50 10.86
N LYS A 28 7.55 -8.69 10.52
CA LYS A 28 8.91 -9.15 10.24
C LYS A 28 9.55 -9.83 11.46
N ALA A 29 9.37 -9.27 12.65
CA ALA A 29 9.84 -9.89 13.90
C ALA A 29 9.16 -11.23 14.19
N LYS A 30 7.99 -11.49 13.59
CA LYS A 30 7.23 -12.74 13.69
C LYS A 30 7.44 -13.65 12.47
N GLU A 31 8.42 -13.37 11.63
CA GLU A 31 8.74 -14.11 10.39
C GLU A 31 7.54 -14.23 9.42
N LYS A 32 6.61 -13.29 9.50
CA LYS A 32 5.44 -13.23 8.61
C LYS A 32 5.76 -12.49 7.32
N TYR A 33 5.13 -12.92 6.24
CA TYR A 33 5.19 -12.25 4.95
C TYR A 33 4.03 -11.29 4.75
N ILE A 34 4.20 -10.35 3.83
CA ILE A 34 3.14 -9.46 3.37
C ILE A 34 2.64 -9.99 2.04
N SER A 35 1.31 -10.08 1.89
CA SER A 35 0.66 -10.43 0.64
C SER A 35 -0.30 -9.31 0.21
N CYS A 36 -0.67 -9.33 -1.07
CA CYS A 36 -1.66 -8.43 -1.61
C CYS A 36 -3.04 -8.71 -0.96
N PRO A 37 -3.70 -7.71 -0.35
CA PRO A 37 -5.00 -7.90 0.29
C PRO A 37 -6.13 -8.16 -0.71
N TYR A 38 -5.93 -7.86 -2.00
CA TYR A 38 -6.95 -8.00 -3.04
C TYR A 38 -6.92 -9.36 -3.73
N CYS A 39 -5.74 -9.96 -3.91
CA CYS A 39 -5.59 -11.20 -4.68
C CYS A 39 -4.75 -12.28 -3.97
N GLY A 40 -4.29 -12.02 -2.75
CA GLY A 40 -3.49 -12.95 -1.94
C GLY A 40 -2.05 -13.17 -2.42
N ASP A 41 -1.66 -12.56 -3.54
CA ASP A 41 -0.36 -12.77 -4.16
C ASP A 41 0.77 -12.14 -3.33
N ARG A 42 1.90 -12.84 -3.20
CA ARG A 42 3.06 -12.37 -2.42
C ARG A 42 4.02 -11.51 -3.25
N ASN A 43 3.83 -11.44 -4.57
CA ASN A 43 4.66 -10.64 -5.46
C ASN A 43 4.19 -9.19 -5.42
N ILE A 44 4.69 -8.46 -4.43
CA ILE A 44 4.40 -7.05 -4.17
C ILE A 44 5.71 -6.26 -4.14
N ASN A 45 5.70 -5.07 -4.73
CA ASN A 45 6.82 -4.13 -4.68
C ASN A 45 6.52 -2.95 -3.78
N LYS A 46 7.52 -2.50 -3.02
CA LYS A 46 7.49 -1.24 -2.30
C LYS A 46 7.57 -0.09 -3.30
N ILE A 47 6.62 0.85 -3.24
CA ILE A 47 6.55 1.98 -4.19
C ILE A 47 6.94 3.32 -3.56
N ASN A 48 6.52 3.59 -2.33
CA ASN A 48 6.85 4.82 -1.62
C ASN A 48 6.85 4.59 -0.10
N GLU A 49 7.39 5.56 0.62
CA GLU A 49 7.36 5.56 2.07
C GLU A 49 7.31 7.01 2.57
N THR A 50 6.30 7.35 3.37
CA THR A 50 6.01 8.72 3.81
C THR A 50 5.37 8.72 5.20
N ASP A 51 5.50 9.80 5.94
CA ASP A 51 4.78 10.07 7.17
C ASP A 51 3.33 10.57 6.94
N ASN A 52 2.99 10.98 5.70
CA ASN A 52 1.68 11.53 5.38
C ASN A 52 0.85 10.55 4.52
N LEU A 53 -0.23 10.02 5.11
CA LEU A 53 -1.15 9.10 4.45
C LEU A 53 -1.76 9.67 3.16
N LYS A 54 -2.07 10.97 3.13
CA LYS A 54 -2.67 11.62 1.94
C LYS A 54 -1.70 11.63 0.77
N GLU A 55 -0.42 11.89 1.03
CA GLU A 55 0.63 11.84 0.02
C GLU A 55 0.87 10.40 -0.45
N CYS A 56 0.82 9.43 0.47
CA CYS A 56 0.94 8.01 0.16
C CYS A 56 -0.20 7.53 -0.77
N MET A 57 -1.42 7.99 -0.52
CA MET A 57 -2.64 7.60 -1.23
C MET A 57 -3.02 8.54 -2.39
N LYS A 58 -2.24 9.59 -2.68
CA LYS A 58 -2.58 10.62 -3.67
C LYS A 58 -2.85 10.03 -5.06
N HIS A 59 -2.06 9.04 -5.46
CA HIS A 59 -2.23 8.31 -6.72
C HIS A 59 -3.49 7.41 -6.74
N LEU A 60 -3.92 6.90 -5.59
CA LEU A 60 -5.08 6.02 -5.43
C LEU A 60 -6.41 6.79 -5.40
N ILE A 61 -6.43 7.92 -4.68
CA ILE A 61 -7.64 8.72 -4.48
C ILE A 61 -8.08 9.38 -5.78
N ILE A 62 -7.14 9.95 -6.56
CA ILE A 62 -7.47 10.60 -7.83
C ILE A 62 -8.12 9.60 -8.80
N LYS A 63 -7.59 8.39 -8.93
CA LYS A 63 -8.20 7.37 -9.80
C LYS A 63 -9.64 7.02 -9.39
N ARG A 64 -9.89 6.84 -8.09
CA ARG A 64 -11.20 6.38 -7.60
C ARG A 64 -12.26 7.50 -7.56
N PHE A 65 -11.85 8.75 -7.39
CA PHE A 65 -12.78 9.89 -7.40
C PHE A 65 -13.26 10.23 -8.81
N VAL A 66 -12.37 10.12 -9.82
CA VAL A 66 -12.73 10.39 -11.22
C VAL A 66 -13.64 9.28 -11.79
N GLU A 67 -13.50 8.04 -11.32
CA GLU A 67 -14.32 6.91 -11.78
C GLU A 67 -15.76 6.90 -11.22
N GLN A 68 -16.03 7.61 -10.12
CA GLN A 68 -17.37 7.67 -9.50
C GLN A 68 -18.22 8.88 -9.89
N LEU A 69 -17.63 9.90 -10.54
CA LEU A 69 -18.36 11.09 -11.03
C LEU A 69 -18.79 10.98 -12.51
N GLY A 70 -18.53 9.84 -13.14
CA GLY A 70 -18.88 9.55 -14.54
C GLY A 70 -20.10 8.65 -14.72
N ARG A 71 -21.04 8.63 -13.76
CA ARG A 71 -22.34 7.94 -13.88
C ARG A 71 -23.47 8.86 -13.45
#